data_AF-A0A2N3ANV6-F1
#
_entry.id   AF-A0A2N3ANV6-F1
#
_cell.length_a   1.000
_cell.length_b   1.000
_cell.length_c   1.000
_cell.angle_alpha   90.00
_cell.angle_beta   90.00
_cell.angle_gamma   90.00
#
_symmetry.space_group_name_H-M   'P 1'
#
loop_
_entity.id
_entity.type
_entity.pdbx_description
1 polymer ?
#
loop_
_entity_poly.entity_id
_entity_poly.type
_entity_poly.pdbx_seq_one_letter_code
_entity_poly.pdbx_strand_id
1 'polypeptide(L)'
;MKKNRHPLHLAEKEEFLKNEKLRIGKLYSKKHRKGFPSKDEFVKWFENTIKSQDFKCYYCDTSIFDIRSLINQDKLKTRKIGYGTRGPNLEIDRKINSNGYTKENCVLSCYYCNNDKSYILDSEVYKKYFGENRKKYFEYLKNKK
;
A
#
# COMPACT_ATOMS: atom_id res chain seq x y z
N MET A 1 3.17 11.93 28.11
CA MET A 1 2.00 12.53 27.41
C MET A 1 1.39 11.49 26.47
N LYS A 2 0.28 10.86 26.88
CA LYS A 2 -0.43 9.87 26.06
C LYS A 2 -1.21 10.63 24.98
N LYS A 3 -0.76 10.58 23.72
CA LYS A 3 -1.53 11.16 22.60
C LYS A 3 -2.84 10.39 22.49
N ASN A 4 -3.95 11.03 22.86
CA ASN A 4 -5.31 10.60 22.57
C ASN A 4 -5.40 10.19 21.10
N ARG A 5 -5.49 8.88 20.82
CA ARG A 5 -5.82 8.39 19.49
C ARG A 5 -7.31 8.62 19.29
N HIS A 6 -7.62 9.71 18.59
CA HIS A 6 -8.96 10.27 18.42
C HIS A 6 -9.90 9.25 17.74
N PRO A 7 -11.16 9.06 18.21
CA PRO A 7 -12.13 8.12 17.61
C PRO A 7 -12.40 8.34 16.11
N LEU A 8 -12.21 9.55 15.59
CA LEU A 8 -12.33 9.90 14.17
C LEU A 8 -11.36 9.09 13.28
N HIS A 9 -10.17 8.75 13.79
CA HIS A 9 -9.17 8.03 13.01
C HIS A 9 -9.43 6.51 12.92
N LEU A 10 -10.20 5.95 13.87
CA LEU A 10 -10.64 4.55 13.78
C LEU A 10 -11.75 4.40 12.74
N ALA A 11 -12.75 5.27 12.78
CA ALA A 11 -13.85 5.24 11.81
C ALA A 11 -13.36 5.42 10.36
N GLU A 12 -12.41 6.32 10.13
CA GLU A 12 -11.78 6.49 8.81
C GLU A 12 -11.06 5.22 8.33
N LYS A 13 -10.31 4.55 9.22
CA LYS A 13 -9.62 3.28 8.92
C LYS A 13 -10.59 2.15 8.62
N GLU A 14 -11.70 2.07 9.36
CA GLU A 14 -12.73 1.05 9.17
C GLU A 14 -13.46 1.24 7.83
N GLU A 15 -13.87 2.46 7.50
CA GLU A 15 -14.53 2.76 6.24
C GLU A 15 -13.58 2.55 5.04
N PHE A 16 -12.31 2.98 5.18
CA PHE A 16 -11.29 2.69 4.17
C PHE A 16 -11.13 1.18 3.95
N LEU A 17 -10.99 0.40 5.04
CA LEU A 17 -10.84 -1.04 4.98
C LEU A 17 -12.04 -1.74 4.33
N LYS A 18 -13.27 -1.31 4.66
CA LYS A 18 -14.51 -1.84 4.08
C LYS A 18 -14.50 -1.71 2.55
N ASN A 19 -14.17 -0.53 2.04
CA ASN A 19 -14.10 -0.27 0.60
C ASN A 19 -12.96 -1.06 -0.07
N GLU A 20 -11.81 -1.15 0.58
CA GLU A 20 -10.66 -1.88 0.04
C GLU A 20 -10.91 -3.39 -0.01
N LYS A 21 -11.62 -3.99 0.95
CA LYS A 21 -11.99 -5.41 0.89
C LYS A 21 -12.78 -5.74 -0.37
N LEU A 22 -13.72 -4.86 -0.78
CA LEU A 22 -14.47 -5.01 -2.01
C LEU A 22 -13.55 -4.91 -3.24
N ARG A 23 -12.65 -3.93 -3.27
CA ARG A 23 -11.68 -3.74 -4.37
C ARG A 23 -10.74 -4.93 -4.51
N ILE A 24 -10.13 -5.37 -3.41
CA ILE A 24 -9.19 -6.49 -3.38
C ILE A 24 -9.87 -7.80 -3.80
N GLY A 25 -11.11 -8.01 -3.37
CA GLY A 25 -11.90 -9.14 -3.82
C GLY A 25 -12.07 -9.21 -5.34
N LYS A 26 -12.14 -8.06 -6.03
CA LYS A 26 -12.21 -7.97 -7.50
C LYS A 26 -10.86 -8.23 -8.19
N LEU A 27 -9.74 -8.08 -7.48
CA LEU A 27 -8.40 -8.32 -8.03
C LEU A 27 -8.00 -9.80 -8.00
N TYR A 28 -8.67 -10.62 -7.20
CA TYR A 28 -8.39 -12.05 -7.11
C TYR A 28 -8.55 -12.74 -8.47
N SER A 29 -7.60 -13.60 -8.83
CA SER A 29 -7.51 -14.21 -10.16
C SER A 29 -6.56 -15.42 -10.15
N LYS A 30 -6.42 -16.11 -11.29
CA LYS A 30 -5.65 -17.36 -11.41
C LYS A 30 -4.22 -17.25 -10.84
N LYS A 31 -3.54 -16.12 -11.03
CA LYS A 31 -2.15 -15.90 -10.55
C LYS A 31 -2.01 -15.92 -9.02
N HIS A 32 -3.10 -15.71 -8.29
CA HIS A 32 -3.12 -15.67 -6.83
C HIS A 32 -3.37 -17.05 -6.21
N ARG A 33 -3.97 -18.01 -6.96
CA ARG A 33 -4.43 -19.31 -6.44
C ARG A 33 -3.36 -20.12 -5.72
N LYS A 34 -2.10 -20.02 -6.17
CA LYS A 34 -0.98 -20.75 -5.58
C LYS A 34 -0.70 -20.34 -4.12
N GLY A 35 -0.82 -19.06 -3.80
CA GLY A 35 -0.57 -18.54 -2.46
C GLY A 35 -1.82 -18.19 -1.66
N PHE A 36 -2.97 -18.12 -2.34
CA PHE A 36 -4.27 -17.78 -1.79
C PHE A 36 -5.31 -18.70 -2.44
N PRO A 37 -5.68 -19.82 -1.81
CA PRO A 37 -6.57 -20.82 -2.42
C PRO A 37 -7.94 -20.28 -2.83
N SER A 38 -8.44 -19.26 -2.12
CA SER A 38 -9.74 -18.64 -2.37
C SER A 38 -9.68 -17.10 -2.34
N LYS A 39 -10.72 -16.48 -2.92
CA LYS A 39 -10.93 -15.02 -2.83
C LYS A 39 -11.03 -14.57 -1.38
N ASP A 40 -11.70 -15.35 -0.53
CA ASP A 40 -11.90 -15.01 0.87
C ASP A 40 -10.58 -15.07 1.65
N GLU A 41 -9.73 -16.06 1.37
CA GLU A 41 -8.38 -16.10 1.94
C GLU A 41 -7.52 -14.92 1.47
N PHE A 42 -7.63 -14.52 0.20
CA PHE A 42 -6.91 -13.36 -0.33
C PHE A 42 -7.35 -12.06 0.34
N VAL A 43 -8.66 -11.86 0.51
CA VAL A 43 -9.23 -10.68 1.20
C VAL A 43 -8.87 -10.69 2.68
N LYS A 44 -8.93 -11.84 3.36
CA LYS A 44 -8.56 -12.00 4.76
C LYS A 44 -7.06 -11.71 4.98
N TRP A 45 -6.19 -12.20 4.09
CA TRP A 45 -4.77 -11.85 4.12
C TRP A 45 -4.55 -10.35 3.96
N PHE A 46 -5.23 -9.71 3.00
CA PHE A 46 -5.12 -8.26 2.82
C PHE A 46 -5.55 -7.51 4.07
N GLU A 47 -6.69 -7.87 4.67
CA GLU A 47 -7.21 -7.25 5.88
C GLU A 47 -6.22 -7.37 7.06
N ASN A 48 -5.66 -8.56 7.28
CA ASN A 48 -4.66 -8.77 8.32
C ASN A 48 -3.37 -7.98 8.05
N THR A 49 -2.93 -7.95 6.80
CA THR A 49 -1.69 -7.27 6.38
C THR A 49 -1.79 -5.76 6.48
N ILE A 50 -2.91 -5.16 6.06
CA ILE A 50 -3.07 -3.71 6.16
C ILE A 50 -3.16 -3.24 7.60
N LYS A 51 -3.80 -4.03 8.48
CA LYS A 51 -3.84 -3.78 9.93
C LYS A 51 -2.44 -3.92 10.55
N SER A 52 -1.69 -4.97 10.22
CA SER A 52 -0.34 -5.19 10.76
C SER A 52 0.66 -4.15 10.26
N GLN A 53 0.50 -3.65 9.03
CA GLN A 53 1.28 -2.53 8.49
C GLN A 53 0.79 -1.15 8.97
N ASP A 54 -0.21 -1.07 9.85
CA ASP A 54 -0.82 0.19 10.31
C ASP A 54 -1.20 1.14 9.16
N PHE A 55 -1.78 0.57 8.10
CA PHE A 55 -2.20 1.31 6.89
C PHE A 55 -1.05 2.09 6.22
N LYS A 56 0.20 1.65 6.39
CA LYS A 56 1.39 2.26 5.80
C LYS A 56 1.94 1.41 4.65
N CYS A 57 2.61 2.08 3.72
CA CYS A 57 3.43 1.41 2.71
C CYS A 57 4.56 0.63 3.38
N TYR A 58 4.76 -0.64 2.99
CA TYR A 58 5.84 -1.49 3.48
C TYR A 58 7.24 -0.92 3.25
N TYR A 59 7.44 -0.13 2.18
CA TYR A 59 8.76 0.39 1.80
C TYR A 59 9.11 1.72 2.46
N CYS A 60 8.22 2.70 2.42
CA CYS A 60 8.50 4.06 2.90
C CYS A 60 7.83 4.39 4.24
N ASP A 61 7.09 3.45 4.82
CA ASP A 61 6.35 3.61 6.09
C ASP A 61 5.39 4.82 6.14
N THR A 62 5.08 5.43 4.98
CA THR A 62 4.10 6.52 4.89
C THR A 62 2.69 5.96 4.89
N SER A 63 1.81 6.56 5.68
CA SER A 63 0.40 6.18 5.75
C SER A 63 -0.32 6.44 4.43
N ILE A 64 -1.25 5.57 4.05
CA ILE A 64 -2.11 5.80 2.89
C ILE A 64 -2.94 7.09 3.02
N PHE A 65 -3.30 7.50 4.24
CA PHE A 65 -4.04 8.74 4.49
C PHE A 65 -3.18 9.97 4.20
N ASP A 66 -1.90 9.95 4.58
CA ASP A 66 -0.93 10.99 4.22
C ASP A 66 -0.73 11.08 2.70
N ILE A 67 -0.60 9.94 2.04
CA ILE A 67 -0.42 9.88 0.58
C ILE A 67 -1.66 10.45 -0.13
N ARG A 68 -2.88 10.08 0.31
CA ARG A 68 -4.13 10.64 -0.22
C ARG A 68 -4.23 12.13 0.01
N SER A 69 -3.82 12.63 1.18
CA SER A 69 -3.77 14.06 1.46
C SER A 69 -2.82 14.80 0.52
N LEU A 70 -1.62 14.24 0.27
CA LEU A 70 -0.67 14.79 -0.69
C LEU A 70 -1.21 14.78 -2.15
N ILE A 71 -1.95 13.75 -2.53
CA ILE A 71 -2.63 13.68 -3.84
C ILE A 71 -3.70 14.78 -3.93
N ASN A 72 -4.53 14.94 -2.90
CA ASN A 72 -5.62 15.93 -2.87
C ASN A 72 -5.09 17.38 -2.86
N GLN A 73 -3.87 17.58 -2.36
CA GLN A 73 -3.15 18.87 -2.41
C GLN A 73 -2.37 19.05 -3.73
N ASP A 74 -2.53 18.17 -4.72
CA ASP A 74 -1.80 18.16 -5.99
C ASP A 74 -0.26 18.02 -5.89
N LYS A 75 0.25 17.71 -4.69
CA LYS A 75 1.69 17.52 -4.41
C LYS A 75 2.21 16.18 -4.90
N LEU A 76 1.32 15.20 -5.10
CA LEU A 76 1.64 13.92 -5.72
C LEU A 76 0.71 13.65 -6.90
N LYS A 77 1.28 13.31 -8.06
CA LYS A 77 0.51 12.94 -9.25
C LYS A 77 0.10 11.48 -9.20
N THR A 78 -1.14 11.20 -9.61
CA THR A 78 -1.65 9.84 -9.80
C THR A 78 -1.37 9.35 -11.22
N ARG A 79 -1.54 8.05 -11.46
CA ARG A 79 -1.44 7.47 -12.81
C ARG A 79 -2.78 6.94 -13.25
N LYS A 80 -3.37 7.57 -14.28
CA LYS A 80 -4.54 7.02 -14.97
C LYS A 80 -4.16 5.72 -15.69
N ILE A 81 -5.03 4.73 -15.58
CA ILE A 81 -4.96 3.45 -16.29
C ILE A 81 -6.33 3.19 -16.93
N GLY A 82 -6.41 2.28 -17.91
CA GLY A 82 -7.64 2.08 -18.69
C GLY A 82 -8.91 1.75 -17.90
N TYR A 83 -8.78 1.30 -16.65
CA TYR A 83 -9.89 0.92 -15.77
C TYR A 83 -9.83 1.62 -14.39
N GLY A 84 -9.09 2.72 -14.25
CA GLY A 84 -9.03 3.44 -12.97
C GLY A 84 -7.81 4.33 -12.80
N THR A 85 -7.43 4.55 -11.53
CA THR A 85 -6.31 5.42 -11.15
C THR A 85 -5.46 4.74 -10.08
N ARG A 86 -4.14 4.73 -10.29
CA ARG A 86 -3.15 4.28 -9.32
C ARG A 86 -2.63 5.46 -8.48
N GLY A 87 -2.30 5.20 -7.21
CA GLY A 87 -1.90 6.22 -6.24
C GLY A 87 -2.74 6.21 -4.95
N PRO A 88 -4.08 6.34 -5.03
CA PRO A 88 -4.92 6.54 -3.84
C PRO A 88 -5.12 5.34 -2.91
N ASN A 89 -4.59 4.17 -3.28
CA ASN A 89 -4.75 2.90 -2.55
C ASN A 89 -3.39 2.19 -2.45
N LEU A 90 -3.21 1.36 -1.42
CA LEU A 90 -2.07 0.46 -1.37
C LEU A 90 -2.25 -0.69 -2.36
N GLU A 91 -1.14 -1.10 -2.96
CA GLU A 91 -1.04 -2.14 -3.96
C GLU A 91 -0.36 -3.37 -3.39
N ILE A 92 -0.75 -4.54 -3.88
CA ILE A 92 -0.10 -5.80 -3.55
C ILE A 92 1.14 -5.91 -4.41
N ASP A 93 2.31 -5.82 -3.77
CA ASP A 93 3.60 -6.01 -4.40
C ASP A 93 4.24 -7.33 -3.97
N ARG A 94 5.09 -7.88 -4.83
CA ARG A 94 5.89 -9.08 -4.57
C ARG A 94 7.26 -8.63 -4.07
N LYS A 95 7.66 -9.17 -2.92
CA LYS A 95 8.97 -8.90 -2.33
C LYS A 95 10.10 -9.35 -3.25
N ILE A 96 10.01 -10.60 -3.71
CA ILE A 96 10.91 -11.18 -4.69
C ILE A 96 10.17 -11.28 -6.03
N ASN A 97 10.67 -10.64 -7.07
CA ASN A 97 9.99 -10.49 -8.36
C ASN A 97 9.86 -11.81 -9.13
N SER A 98 10.84 -12.71 -8.99
CA SER A 98 10.82 -14.04 -9.60
C SER A 98 9.83 -14.99 -8.92
N ASN A 99 9.41 -14.66 -7.70
CA ASN A 99 8.45 -15.46 -6.94
C ASN A 99 7.00 -15.08 -7.28
N GLY A 100 6.08 -16.01 -6.99
CA GLY A 100 4.64 -15.81 -7.17
C GLY A 100 3.99 -14.93 -6.10
N TYR A 101 2.68 -14.77 -6.21
CA TYR A 101 1.87 -14.15 -5.16
C TYR A 101 1.61 -15.16 -4.04
N THR A 102 2.24 -14.97 -2.88
CA THR A 102 2.02 -15.79 -1.67
C THR A 102 1.94 -14.92 -0.42
N LYS A 103 1.39 -15.45 0.67
CA LYS A 103 1.26 -14.74 1.95
C LYS A 103 2.62 -14.23 2.45
N GLU A 104 3.69 -15.00 2.20
CA GLU A 104 5.06 -14.74 2.63
C GLU A 104 5.82 -13.84 1.65
N ASN A 105 5.47 -13.85 0.35
CA ASN A 105 6.14 -13.06 -0.67
C ASN A 105 5.40 -11.76 -1.02
N CYS A 106 4.23 -11.50 -0.47
CA CYS A 106 3.47 -10.28 -0.75
C CYS A 106 3.51 -9.27 0.40
N VAL A 107 3.45 -7.99 0.04
CA VAL A 107 3.37 -6.85 0.96
C VAL A 107 2.42 -5.80 0.38
N LEU A 108 1.97 -4.86 1.21
CA LEU A 108 1.20 -3.71 0.73
C LEU A 108 2.12 -2.49 0.58
N SER A 109 2.15 -1.90 -0.61
CA SER A 109 3.03 -0.77 -0.93
C SER A 109 2.24 0.36 -1.58
N CYS A 110 2.71 1.61 -1.45
CA CYS A 110 2.13 2.68 -2.23
C CYS A 110 2.55 2.53 -3.70
N TYR A 111 1.72 3.05 -4.60
CA TYR A 111 1.98 3.05 -6.04
C TYR A 111 3.39 3.55 -6.38
N TYR A 112 3.84 4.63 -5.75
CA TYR A 112 5.15 5.23 -6.04
C TYR A 112 6.30 4.28 -5.72
N CYS A 113 6.27 3.65 -4.55
CA CYS A 113 7.31 2.67 -4.18
C CYS A 113 7.25 1.42 -5.04
N ASN A 114 6.05 0.90 -5.33
CA ASN A 114 5.89 -0.29 -6.17
C ASN A 114 6.39 -0.04 -7.60
N ASN A 115 6.00 1.09 -8.18
CA ASN A 115 6.40 1.48 -9.52
C ASN A 115 7.91 1.69 -9.63
N ASP A 116 8.54 2.29 -8.62
CA ASP A 116 9.97 2.58 -8.64
C ASP A 116 10.83 1.34 -8.34
N LYS A 117 10.36 0.46 -7.45
CA LYS A 117 10.95 -0.88 -7.26
C LYS A 117 10.92 -1.67 -8.58
N SER A 118 9.79 -1.60 -9.28
CA SER A 118 9.58 -2.27 -10.57
C SER A 118 9.97 -3.77 -10.50
N TYR A 119 10.34 -4.35 -11.63
CA TYR A 119 10.94 -5.67 -11.72
C TYR A 119 12.47 -5.67 -11.52
N ILE A 120 13.07 -4.48 -11.35
CA ILE A 120 14.54 -4.31 -11.32
C ILE A 120 15.15 -4.59 -9.93
N LEU A 121 14.36 -4.44 -8.86
CA LEU A 121 14.82 -4.59 -7.48
C LEU A 121 13.86 -5.48 -6.69
N ASP A 122 14.43 -6.27 -5.78
CA ASP A 122 13.68 -6.97 -4.74
C ASP A 122 13.56 -6.12 -3.47
N SER A 123 12.65 -6.52 -2.59
CA SER A 123 12.15 -5.67 -1.51
C SER A 123 13.22 -5.20 -0.54
N GLU A 124 14.19 -6.05 -0.20
CA GLU A 124 15.19 -5.72 0.82
C GLU A 124 16.09 -4.58 0.36
N VAL A 125 16.59 -4.67 -0.88
CA VAL A 125 17.42 -3.64 -1.50
C VAL A 125 16.62 -2.35 -1.68
N TYR A 126 15.40 -2.44 -2.23
CA TYR A 126 14.58 -1.25 -2.44
C TYR A 126 14.23 -0.54 -1.12
N LYS A 127 13.81 -1.29 -0.10
CA LYS A 127 13.47 -0.74 1.21
C LYS A 127 14.68 -0.06 1.85
N LYS A 128 15.85 -0.69 1.81
CA LYS A 128 17.09 -0.19 2.44
C LYS A 128 17.56 1.13 1.83
N TYR A 129 17.58 1.25 0.50
CA TYR A 129 18.22 2.40 -0.15
C TYR A 129 17.24 3.48 -0.63
N PHE A 130 15.99 3.11 -0.96
CA PHE A 130 15.02 4.03 -1.56
C PHE A 130 13.83 4.31 -0.64
N GLY A 131 13.41 3.32 0.16
CA GLY A 131 12.26 3.43 1.05
C GLY A 131 12.35 4.60 2.04
N GLU A 132 13.48 4.70 2.76
CA GLU A 132 13.69 5.78 3.73
C GLU A 132 13.75 7.17 3.05
N ASN A 133 14.41 7.27 1.90
CA ASN A 133 14.49 8.53 1.16
C ASN A 133 13.13 8.97 0.60
N ARG A 134 12.29 8.01 0.19
CA ARG A 134 10.89 8.30 -0.19
C ARG A 134 10.10 8.87 0.99
N LYS A 135 10.29 8.33 2.19
CA LYS A 135 9.64 8.85 3.40
C LYS A 135 10.03 10.30 3.65
N LYS A 136 11.34 10.59 3.66
CA LYS A 136 11.87 11.95 3.82
C LYS A 136 11.30 12.91 2.79
N TYR A 137 11.20 12.48 1.53
CA TYR A 137 10.61 13.29 0.47
C TYR A 137 9.11 13.57 0.71
N PHE A 138 8.32 12.57 1.10
CA PHE A 138 6.91 12.79 1.42
C PHE A 138 6.71 13.67 2.66
N GLU A 139 7.57 13.56 3.68
CA GLU A 139 7.58 14.46 4.83
C GLU A 139 7.92 15.90 4.43
N TYR A 140 8.91 16.10 3.53
CA TYR A 140 9.19 17.39 2.94
C TYR A 140 7.96 17.98 2.23
N LEU A 141 7.27 17.20 1.39
CA LEU A 141 6.06 17.68 0.70
C LEU A 141 4.94 18.05 1.68
N LYS A 142 4.77 17.30 2.78
CA LYS A 142 3.79 17.62 3.83
C LYS A 142 4.08 18.98 4.47
N ASN A 143 5.35 19.30 4.69
CA ASN A 143 5.77 20.52 5.38
C ASN A 143 5.98 21.72 4.43
N LYS A 144 6.02 21.47 3.12
CA LYS A 144 6.11 22.53 2.11
C LYS A 144 4.80 23.31 2.07
N LYS A 145 4.87 24.60 2.42
CA LYS A 145 3.76 25.55 2.29
C LYS A 145 3.44 25.79 0.82
#